data_AF-A0A3C1S020-F1
#
_entry.id   AF-A0A3C1S020-F1
#
_cell.length_a   1.000
_cell.length_b   1.000
_cell.length_c   1.000
_cell.angle_alpha   90.00
_cell.angle_beta   90.00
_cell.angle_gamma   90.00
#
_symmetry.space_group_name_H-M   'P 1'
#
loop_
_entity.id
_entity.type
_entity.pdbx_description
1 polymer ?
#
loop_
_entity_poly.entity_id
_entity_poly.type
_entity_poly.pdbx_seq_one_letter_code
_entity_poly.pdbx_strand_id
1 'polypeptide(L)'
;MEGDFSNAGQSLTITIVLGIYFTAIQLLEYVEAPFTISDSSFGRSFFVATGFHGLHVLVGTLFLMATMIRIKLGLIRPKHHFGFEASAWY
;
A
#
# COMPACT_ATOMS: atom_id res chain seq x y z
N MET A 1 -15.39 -1.37 -14.71
CA MET A 1 -14.18 -1.31 -15.59
C MET A 1 -14.60 -1.39 -17.06
N GLU A 2 -13.99 -0.62 -17.96
CA GLU A 2 -14.23 -0.70 -19.42
C GLU A 2 -13.65 -1.97 -20.08
N GLY A 3 -13.12 -2.91 -19.29
CA GLY A 3 -12.57 -4.19 -19.78
C GLY A 3 -11.12 -4.11 -20.26
N ASP A 4 -10.48 -2.95 -20.17
CA ASP A 4 -9.05 -2.79 -20.47
C ASP A 4 -8.16 -3.22 -19.30
N PHE A 5 -7.89 -4.53 -19.23
CA PHE A 5 -7.02 -5.10 -18.20
C PHE A 5 -5.54 -4.80 -18.41
N SER A 6 -5.13 -4.39 -19.61
CA SER A 6 -3.74 -4.03 -19.90
C SER A 6 -3.39 -2.72 -19.22
N ASN A 7 -4.18 -1.67 -19.46
CA ASN A 7 -4.00 -0.38 -18.81
C ASN A 7 -4.22 -0.48 -17.29
N ALA A 8 -5.24 -1.21 -16.85
CA ALA A 8 -5.46 -1.44 -15.41
C ALA A 8 -4.25 -2.12 -14.74
N GLY A 9 -3.63 -3.11 -15.41
CA GLY A 9 -2.44 -3.79 -14.91
C GLY A 9 -1.22 -2.87 -14.84
N GLN A 10 -1.02 -1.99 -15.84
CA GLN A 10 0.07 -1.01 -15.83
C GLN A 10 -0.08 -0.01 -14.69
N SER A 11 -1.27 0.62 -14.55
CA SER A 11 -1.53 1.57 -13.47
C SER A 11 -1.38 0.91 -12.10
N LEU A 12 -1.92 -0.30 -11.92
CA LEU A 12 -1.81 -1.02 -10.65
C LEU A 12 -0.35 -1.37 -10.30
N THR A 13 0.46 -1.71 -11.31
CA THR A 13 1.90 -1.97 -11.11
C THR A 13 2.62 -0.72 -10.62
N ILE A 14 2.35 0.44 -11.24
CA ILE A 14 2.93 1.72 -10.81
C ILE A 14 2.54 2.03 -9.36
N THR A 15 1.26 1.87 -9.00
CA THR A 15 0.78 2.13 -7.64
C THR A 15 1.44 1.22 -6.61
N ILE A 16 1.63 -0.07 -6.92
CA ILE A 16 2.33 -1.01 -6.02
C ILE A 16 3.79 -0.57 -5.82
N VAL A 17 4.49 -0.18 -6.89
CA VAL A 17 5.87 0.30 -6.81
C VAL A 17 5.96 1.55 -5.94
N LEU A 18 5.02 2.49 -6.09
CA LEU A 18 4.96 3.69 -5.25
C LEU A 18 4.69 3.36 -3.76
N GLY A 19 3.83 2.38 -3.46
CA GLY A 19 3.58 1.94 -2.08
C GLY A 19 4.80 1.31 -1.41
N ILE A 20 5.54 0.48 -2.17
CA ILE A 20 6.83 -0.09 -1.71
C ILE A 20 7.85 1.04 -1.49
N TYR A 21 7.94 1.98 -2.43
CA TYR A 21 8.85 3.12 -2.34
C TYR A 21 8.56 4.00 -1.13
N PHE A 22 7.29 4.33 -0.88
CA PHE A 22 6.85 5.06 0.31
C PHE A 22 7.28 4.34 1.61
N THR A 23 7.05 3.02 1.68
CA THR A 23 7.43 2.22 2.85
C THR A 23 8.95 2.23 3.07
N ALA A 24 9.74 2.16 2.00
CA ALA A 24 11.20 2.22 2.09
C ALA A 24 11.69 3.57 2.64
N ILE A 25 11.10 4.68 2.18
CA ILE A 25 11.40 6.01 2.71
C ILE A 25 10.98 6.13 4.18
N GLN A 26 9.79 5.64 4.53
CA GLN A 26 9.30 5.65 5.92
C GLN A 26 10.25 4.88 6.86
N LEU A 27 10.84 3.78 6.38
CA LEU A 27 11.86 3.04 7.12
C LEU A 27 13.17 3.82 7.25
N LEU A 28 13.62 4.48 6.18
CA LEU A 28 14.81 5.35 6.23
C LEU A 28 14.62 6.49 7.23
N GLU A 29 13.44 7.12 7.27
CA GLU A 29 13.10 8.14 8.27
C GLU A 29 13.26 7.59 9.70
N TYR A 30 12.83 6.35 9.96
CA TYR A 30 12.98 5.74 11.29
C TYR A 30 14.43 5.41 11.67
N VAL A 31 15.27 5.09 10.68
CA VAL A 31 16.70 4.81 10.91
C VAL A 31 17.48 6.11 11.13
N GLU A 32 17.14 7.17 10.41
CA GLU A 32 17.83 8.47 10.47
C GLU A 32 17.29 9.40 11.58
N ALA A 33 16.14 9.09 12.18
CA ALA A 33 15.54 9.90 13.23
C ALA A 33 16.51 10.08 14.42
N PRO A 34 16.77 11.32 14.89
CA PRO A 34 17.69 11.58 16.00
C PRO A 34 17.05 11.30 17.37
N PHE A 35 15.87 10.68 17.39
CA PHE A 35 15.11 10.34 18.59
C PHE A 35 14.45 8.98 18.45
N THR A 36 14.18 8.34 19.58
CA THR A 36 13.53 7.03 19.67
C THR A 36 12.12 7.14 20.23
N ILE A 37 11.37 6.04 20.15
CA ILE A 37 10.04 5.92 20.77
C ILE A 37 10.07 6.14 22.29
N SER A 38 11.22 5.96 22.94
CA SER A 38 11.34 6.05 24.40
C SER A 38 11.67 7.47 24.90
N ASP A 39 12.08 8.39 24.03
CA ASP A 39 12.74 9.64 24.43
C ASP A 39 11.77 10.67 25.05
N SER A 40 10.58 10.84 24.48
CA SER A 40 9.63 11.86 24.90
C SER A 40 8.19 11.53 24.52
N SER A 41 7.23 12.32 25.02
CA SER A 41 5.83 12.24 24.57
C SER A 41 5.69 12.49 23.06
N PHE A 42 6.54 13.36 22.50
CA PHE A 42 6.62 13.58 21.06
C PHE A 42 7.08 12.32 20.34
N GLY A 43 8.21 11.72 20.75
CA GLY A 43 8.73 10.49 20.13
C GLY A 43 7.71 9.35 20.14
N ARG A 44 7.01 9.14 21.28
CA ARG A 44 5.92 8.16 21.37
C ARG A 44 4.81 8.43 20.38
N SER A 45 4.30 9.67 20.36
CA SER A 45 3.16 10.04 19.51
C SER A 45 3.53 9.95 18.03
N PHE A 46 4.76 10.37 17.68
CA PHE A 46 5.31 10.28 16.33
C PHE A 46 5.31 8.82 15.86
N PHE A 47 6.08 7.94 16.50
CA PHE A 47 6.25 6.55 16.05
C PHE A 47 4.95 5.73 16.10
N VAL A 48 4.03 6.03 17.03
CA VAL A 48 2.72 5.35 17.05
C VAL A 48 1.86 5.80 15.88
N ALA A 49 1.76 7.11 15.61
CA ALA A 49 0.92 7.63 14.53
C ALA A 49 1.46 7.22 13.15
N THR A 50 2.75 7.46 12.90
CA THR A 50 3.40 7.11 11.63
C THR A 50 3.54 5.61 11.47
N GLY A 51 3.79 4.86 12.56
CA GLY A 51 3.88 3.40 12.54
C GLY A 51 2.55 2.73 12.22
N PHE A 52 1.46 3.20 12.82
CA PHE A 52 0.12 2.69 12.52
C PHE A 52 -0.28 3.02 11.09
N HIS A 53 -0.02 4.24 10.61
CA HIS A 53 -0.24 4.58 9.20
C HIS A 53 0.61 3.72 8.26
N GLY A 54 1.89 3.51 8.56
CA GLY A 54 2.78 2.64 7.79
C GLY A 54 2.28 1.19 7.72
N LEU A 55 1.72 0.66 8.81
CA LEU A 55 1.06 -0.66 8.81
C LEU A 55 -0.14 -0.68 7.85
N HIS A 56 -0.97 0.38 7.82
CA HIS A 56 -2.07 0.48 6.87
C HIS A 56 -1.56 0.48 5.43
N VAL A 57 -0.55 1.28 5.12
CA VAL A 57 0.03 1.33 3.76
C VAL A 57 0.60 -0.04 3.33
N LEU A 58 1.25 -0.77 4.24
CA LEU A 58 1.75 -2.13 3.98
C LEU A 58 0.63 -3.10 3.62
N VAL A 59 -0.46 -3.13 4.41
CA VAL A 59 -1.61 -4.01 4.16
C VAL A 59 -2.32 -3.61 2.86
N GLY A 60 -2.46 -2.31 2.58
CA GLY A 60 -3.03 -1.81 1.33
C GLY A 60 -2.21 -2.22 0.11
N THR A 61 -0.89 -2.13 0.20
CA THR A 61 0.01 -2.60 -0.86
C THR A 61 -0.12 -4.11 -1.08
N LEU A 62 -0.30 -4.90 -0.02
CA LEU A 62 -0.58 -6.34 -0.12
C LEU A 62 -1.94 -6.62 -0.79
N PHE A 63 -2.97 -5.83 -0.50
CA PHE A 63 -4.27 -5.94 -1.16
C PHE A 63 -4.17 -5.64 -2.65
N LEU A 64 -3.45 -4.58 -3.04
CA LEU A 64 -3.22 -4.24 -4.44
C LEU A 64 -2.41 -5.34 -5.16
N MET A 65 -1.39 -5.92 -4.51
CA MET A 65 -0.64 -7.05 -5.06
C MET A 65 -1.52 -8.29 -5.27
N ALA A 66 -2.38 -8.63 -4.30
CA ALA A 66 -3.33 -9.74 -4.42
C ALA A 66 -4.30 -9.50 -5.59
N THR A 67 -4.78 -8.27 -5.75
CA THR A 67 -5.62 -7.87 -6.88
C THR A 67 -4.86 -7.99 -8.22
N MET A 68 -3.59 -7.58 -8.29
CA MET A 68 -2.76 -7.71 -9.49
C MET A 68 -2.58 -9.18 -9.90
N ILE A 69 -2.34 -10.06 -8.94
CA ILE A 69 -2.26 -11.52 -9.17
C ILE A 69 -3.58 -12.03 -9.76
N ARG A 70 -4.72 -11.59 -9.23
CA ARG A 70 -6.04 -11.98 -9.73
C ARG A 70 -6.32 -11.48 -11.14
N ILE A 71 -5.85 -10.27 -11.51
CA ILE A 71 -5.92 -9.77 -12.89
C ILE A 71 -5.08 -10.67 -13.81
N LYS A 72 -3.84 -10.98 -13.42
CA LYS A 72 -2.94 -11.84 -14.23
C LYS A 72 -3.47 -13.26 -14.43
N LEU A 73 -4.16 -13.82 -13.43
CA LEU A 73 -4.80 -15.13 -13.50
C LEU A 73 -6.15 -15.12 -14.25
N GLY A 74 -6.62 -13.96 -14.72
CA GLY A 74 -7.91 -13.84 -15.42
C GLY A 74 -9.13 -14.07 -14.51
N LEU A 75 -8.97 -13.96 -13.19
CA LEU A 75 -10.01 -14.25 -12.20
C LEU A 75 -10.99 -13.08 -11.97
N ILE A 76 -10.77 -11.94 -12.64
CA ILE A 76 -11.58 -10.73 -12.52
C ILE A 76 -12.40 -10.53 -13.79
N ARG A 77 -13.68 -10.18 -13.62
CA ARG A 77 -14.58 -9.81 -14.72
C ARG A 77 -15.01 -8.35 -14.58
N PRO A 78 -15.31 -7.63 -15.68
CA PRO A 78 -15.65 -6.20 -15.63
C PRO A 78 -16.88 -5.84 -14.78
N LYS A 79 -17.78 -6.81 -14.53
CA LYS A 79 -18.97 -6.66 -13.67
C LYS A 79 -18.83 -7.32 -12.29
N HIS A 80 -17.75 -8.07 -12.07
CA HIS A 80 -17.49 -8.81 -10.83
C HIS A 80 -16.02 -8.62 -10.44
N HIS A 81 -15.74 -7.45 -9.86
CA HIS A 81 -14.41 -7.02 -9.45
C HIS A 81 -14.37 -6.42 -8.05
N PHE A 82 -15.25 -6.86 -7.15
CA PHE A 82 -15.33 -6.33 -5.78
C PHE A 82 -13.99 -6.40 -5.03
N GLY A 83 -13.17 -7.44 -5.25
CA GLY A 83 -11.85 -7.52 -4.64
C GLY A 83 -10.89 -6.39 -5.08
N PHE A 84 -11.02 -5.93 -6.34
CA PHE A 84 -10.29 -4.76 -6.83
C PHE A 84 -10.86 -3.47 -6.20
N GLU A 85 -12.18 -3.33 -6.13
CA GLU A 85 -12.83 -2.15 -5.52
C GLU A 85 -12.48 -2.02 -4.04
N ALA A 86 -12.54 -3.11 -3.28
CA ALA A 86 -12.15 -3.15 -1.88
C ALA A 86 -10.68 -2.75 -1.69
N SER A 87 -9.77 -3.19 -2.57
CA SER A 87 -8.37 -2.77 -2.52
C SER A 87 -8.15 -1.30 -2.91
N ALA A 88 -9.08 -0.68 -3.64
CA ALA A 88 -9.01 0.73 -4.02
C ALA A 88 -9.66 1.65 -2.98
N TRP A 89 -10.60 1.14 -2.18
CA TRP A 89 -11.22 1.86 -1.06
C TRP A 89 -10.41 1.80 0.23
N TYR A 90 -9.61 0.74 0.38
CA TYR A 90 -8.69 0.57 1.51
C TYR A 90 -7.53 1.58 1.43
#